data_AF-A0A956T6L2-F1
#
_entry.id   AF-A0A956T6L2-F1
#
_cell.length_a   1.000
_cell.length_b   1.000
_cell.length_c   1.000
_cell.angle_alpha   90.00
_cell.angle_beta   90.00
_cell.angle_gamma   90.00
#
_symmetry.space_group_name_H-M   'P 1'
#
loop_
_entity.id
_entity.type
_entity.pdbx_description
1 polymer ?
#
loop_
_entity_poly.entity_id
_entity_poly.type
_entity_poly.pdbx_seq_one_letter_code
_entity_poly.pdbx_strand_id
1 'polypeptide(L)'
;SIEKLEAMTCVCSVGLDMVAIPGDTPATTISAILADETALGMVNNKTTAVRLIPAVGYKVGDMVDYGGLLGAAPIMPVRTQDSSIFIRRGGRIPAPTTGIRN
;
A
#
# COMPACT_ATOMS: atom_id res chain seq x y z
N SER A 1 2.25 9.71 7.55
CA SER A 1 2.66 8.30 7.67
C SER A 1 1.76 7.49 6.76
N ILE A 2 2.24 6.37 6.24
CA ILE A 2 1.49 5.55 5.27
C ILE A 2 0.21 4.98 5.89
N GLU A 3 0.24 4.61 7.17
CA GLU A 3 -0.89 4.05 7.92
C GLU A 3 -2.05 5.06 8.07
N LYS A 4 -1.75 6.36 8.09
CA LYS A 4 -2.79 7.40 8.11
C LYS A 4 -3.48 7.50 6.75
N LEU A 5 -2.77 7.28 5.65
CA LEU A 5 -3.37 7.25 4.32
C LEU A 5 -4.26 6.01 4.16
N GLU A 6 -3.79 4.85 4.61
CA GLU A 6 -4.58 3.61 4.66
C GLU A 6 -5.86 3.78 5.50
N ALA A 7 -5.75 4.45 6.65
CA ALA A 7 -6.92 4.77 7.47
C ALA A 7 -7.91 5.69 6.74
N MET A 8 -7.47 6.61 5.89
CA MET A 8 -8.37 7.45 5.08
C MET A 8 -9.04 6.66 3.94
N THR A 9 -8.42 5.59 3.45
CA THR A 9 -9.05 4.66 2.49
C THR A 9 -10.30 3.99 3.05
N CYS A 10 -10.36 3.74 4.37
CA CYS A 10 -11.56 3.16 4.96
C CYS A 10 -12.81 4.06 4.83
N VAL A 11 -12.63 5.37 4.60
CA VAL A 11 -13.72 6.36 4.53
C VAL A 11 -13.98 6.87 3.10
N CYS A 12 -13.03 7.60 2.51
CA CYS A 12 -13.25 8.34 1.26
C CYS A 12 -12.13 8.23 0.23
N SER A 13 -10.93 7.77 0.61
CA SER A 13 -9.86 7.56 -0.36
C SER A 13 -10.11 6.30 -1.19
N VAL A 14 -9.50 6.25 -2.37
CA VAL A 14 -9.51 5.10 -3.28
C VAL A 14 -8.25 4.23 -3.15
N GLY A 15 -7.55 4.32 -2.01
CA GLY A 15 -6.32 3.60 -1.72
C GLY A 15 -5.08 4.50 -1.71
N LEU A 16 -3.93 3.88 -1.99
CA LEU A 16 -2.61 4.50 -1.96
C LEU A 16 -2.13 4.79 -3.38
N ASP A 17 -2.25 6.04 -3.82
CA ASP A 17 -1.82 6.42 -5.16
C ASP A 17 -0.56 7.31 -5.15
N MET A 18 0.37 7.04 -6.06
CA MET A 18 1.65 7.76 -6.21
C MET A 18 2.47 7.85 -4.91
N VAL A 19 2.49 6.78 -4.10
CA VAL A 19 3.22 6.78 -2.84
C VAL A 19 4.67 6.34 -3.08
N ALA A 20 5.62 7.25 -2.91
CA ALA A 20 7.04 6.94 -3.00
C ALA A 20 7.55 6.30 -1.69
N ILE A 21 8.26 5.18 -1.80
CA ILE A 21 8.80 4.41 -0.67
C ILE A 21 10.31 4.16 -0.87
N PRO A 22 11.07 3.80 0.18
CA PRO A 22 12.49 3.46 0.05
C PRO A 22 12.70 2.34 -0.97
N GLY A 23 13.68 2.51 -1.86
CA GLY A 23 13.93 1.55 -2.94
C GLY A 23 14.42 0.17 -2.47
N ASP A 24 14.89 0.06 -1.23
CA ASP A 24 15.29 -1.18 -0.58
C ASP A 24 14.14 -1.86 0.19
N THR A 25 12.90 -1.35 0.07
CA THR A 25 11.73 -1.97 0.70
C THR A 25 11.55 -3.40 0.17
N PRO A 26 11.51 -4.43 1.04
CA PRO A 26 11.41 -5.80 0.59
C PRO A 26 10.04 -6.07 -0.05
N ALA A 27 10.02 -6.95 -1.05
CA ALA A 27 8.80 -7.34 -1.76
C ALA A 27 7.71 -7.90 -0.81
N THR A 28 8.09 -8.51 0.31
CA THR A 28 7.16 -8.97 1.35
C THR A 28 6.42 -7.80 2.00
N THR A 29 7.11 -6.71 2.32
CA THR A 29 6.48 -5.51 2.88
C THR A 29 5.59 -4.81 1.86
N ILE A 30 6.02 -4.71 0.59
CA ILE A 30 5.18 -4.20 -0.50
C ILE A 30 3.91 -5.06 -0.63
N SER A 31 4.04 -6.39 -0.60
CA SER A 31 2.90 -7.31 -0.66
C SER A 31 1.96 -7.18 0.54
N ALA A 32 2.49 -6.87 1.73
CA ALA A 32 1.68 -6.64 2.93
C ALA A 32 0.84 -5.37 2.79
N ILE A 33 1.43 -4.26 2.32
CA ILE A 33 0.70 -3.02 2.05
C ILE A 33 -0.42 -3.25 1.03
N LEU A 34 -0.13 -4.00 -0.05
CA LEU A 34 -1.15 -4.38 -1.04
C LEU A 34 -2.27 -5.23 -0.41
N ALA A 35 -1.94 -6.15 0.48
CA ALA A 35 -2.91 -7.00 1.16
C ALA A 35 -3.83 -6.19 2.08
N ASP A 36 -3.30 -5.20 2.81
CA ASP A 36 -4.07 -4.33 3.70
C ASP A 36 -5.10 -3.51 2.90
N GLU A 37 -4.68 -2.88 1.81
CA GLU A 37 -5.56 -2.10 0.94
C GLU A 37 -6.59 -2.95 0.20
N THR A 38 -6.22 -4.17 -0.21
CA THR A 38 -7.16 -5.14 -0.78
C THR A 38 -8.19 -5.57 0.25
N ALA A 39 -7.77 -5.85 1.49
CA ALA A 39 -8.69 -6.23 2.56
C ALA A 39 -9.67 -5.09 2.90
N LEU A 40 -9.20 -3.85 2.96
CA LEU A 40 -10.07 -2.68 3.15
C LEU A 40 -11.10 -2.54 2.03
N GLY A 41 -10.71 -2.73 0.77
CA GLY A 41 -11.62 -2.71 -0.37
C GLY A 41 -12.66 -3.84 -0.30
N MET A 42 -12.18 -5.07 -0.08
CA MET A 42 -13.02 -6.27 0.00
C MET A 42 -14.06 -6.19 1.13
N VAL A 43 -13.67 -5.76 2.33
CA VAL A 43 -14.55 -5.72 3.50
C VAL A 43 -15.57 -4.58 3.40
N ASN A 44 -15.17 -3.43 2.85
CA ASN A 44 -16.04 -2.25 2.77
C ASN A 44 -16.82 -2.16 1.45
N ASN A 45 -16.70 -3.15 0.56
CA ASN A 45 -17.26 -3.12 -0.79
C ASN A 45 -16.85 -1.84 -1.56
N LYS A 46 -15.56 -1.52 -1.49
CA LYS A 46 -14.96 -0.35 -2.13
C LYS A 46 -13.94 -0.78 -3.16
N THR A 47 -13.86 -0.02 -4.25
CA THR A 47 -12.75 -0.16 -5.19
C THR A 47 -11.56 0.59 -4.62
N THR A 48 -10.52 -0.15 -4.24
CA THR A 48 -9.23 0.39 -3.80
C THR A 48 -8.16 0.09 -4.84
N ALA A 49 -7.14 0.92 -4.89
CA ALA A 49 -5.99 0.78 -5.76
C ALA A 49 -4.72 1.13 -5.01
N VAL A 50 -3.61 0.51 -5.42
CA VAL A 50 -2.30 0.80 -4.86
C VAL A 50 -1.29 1.01 -5.97
N ARG A 51 -0.59 2.15 -5.92
CA ARG A 51 0.56 2.49 -6.75
C ARG A 51 1.68 2.96 -5.83
N LEU A 52 2.53 2.02 -5.43
CA LEU A 52 3.77 2.29 -4.71
C LEU A 52 4.94 2.46 -5.69
N ILE A 53 5.83 3.39 -5.41
CA ILE A 53 7.02 3.66 -6.22
C ILE A 53 8.27 3.49 -5.34
N PRO A 54 8.96 2.32 -5.41
CA PRO A 54 10.23 2.14 -4.75
C PRO A 54 11.32 3.00 -5.41
N ALA A 55 11.76 4.05 -4.73
CA ALA A 55 12.76 4.98 -5.24
C ALA A 55 14.18 4.49 -4.91
N VAL A 56 14.82 3.83 -5.87
CA VAL A 56 16.18 3.27 -5.72
C VAL A 56 17.21 4.36 -5.47
N GLY A 57 18.00 4.22 -4.41
CA GLY A 57 19.06 5.18 -4.04
C GLY A 57 18.58 6.36 -3.19
N TYR A 58 17.28 6.45 -2.90
CA TYR A 58 16.71 7.49 -2.03
C TYR A 58 16.43 6.96 -0.63
N LYS A 59 16.42 7.86 0.36
CA LYS A 59 16.12 7.59 1.76
C LYS A 59 14.83 8.27 2.18
N VAL A 60 14.27 7.81 3.30
CA VAL A 60 13.09 8.43 3.93
C VAL A 60 13.34 9.92 4.16
N GLY A 61 12.39 10.76 3.73
CA GLY A 61 12.49 12.22 3.82
C GLY A 61 13.12 12.90 2.61
N ASP A 62 13.79 12.16 1.73
CA ASP A 62 14.23 12.69 0.43
C ASP A 62 13.01 12.98 -0.47
N MET A 63 13.23 13.76 -1.53
CA MET A 63 12.24 14.04 -2.57
C MET A 63 12.67 13.38 -3.87
N VAL A 64 11.82 12.53 -4.44
CA VAL A 64 12.02 12.01 -5.80
C VAL A 64 11.27 12.89 -6.79
N ASP A 65 11.97 13.32 -7.83
CA ASP A 65 11.40 14.10 -8.94
C ASP A 65 11.15 13.17 -10.13
N TYR A 66 9.89 13.04 -10.51
CA TYR A 66 9.46 12.24 -11.66
C TYR A 66 9.42 13.06 -12.96
N GLY A 67 9.64 14.37 -12.87
CA GLY A 67 9.68 15.30 -13.98
C GLY A 67 8.31 15.67 -14.56
N GLY A 68 8.29 16.83 -15.25
CA GLY A 68 7.17 17.26 -16.10
C GLY A 68 5.80 17.22 -15.40
N LEU A 69 4.89 16.42 -15.95
CA LEU A 69 3.49 16.29 -15.50
C LEU A 69 3.34 15.43 -14.23
N LEU A 70 4.29 14.55 -13.93
CA LEU A 70 4.20 13.59 -12.82
C LEU A 70 4.64 14.19 -11.47
N GLY A 71 5.31 15.35 -11.50
CA GLY A 71 5.70 16.10 -10.32
C GLY A 71 6.77 15.39 -9.48
N ALA A 72 6.76 15.69 -8.18
CA ALA A 72 7.69 15.12 -7.21
C ALA A 72 6.94 14.59 -5.99
N ALA A 73 7.51 13.59 -5.31
CA ALA A 73 6.94 13.01 -4.11
C ALA A 73 7.99 12.84 -3.01
N PRO A 74 7.63 13.06 -1.72
CA PRO A 74 8.49 12.72 -0.60
C PRO A 74 8.55 11.20 -0.43
N ILE A 75 9.74 10.67 -0.11
CA ILE A 75 9.90 9.26 0.25
C ILE A 75 9.31 9.04 1.64
N MET A 76 8.20 8.31 1.68
CA MET A 76 7.48 8.02 2.91
C MET A 76 8.10 6.83 3.66
N PRO A 77 8.16 6.87 5.00
CA PRO A 77 8.60 5.70 5.76
C PRO A 77 7.59 4.55 5.62
N VAL A 78 8.12 3.34 5.58
CA VAL A 78 7.36 2.08 5.63
C VAL A 78 7.72 1.31 6.90
N ARG A 79 6.82 0.42 7.34
CA ARG A 79 7.11 -0.48 8.47
C ARG A 79 8.27 -1.43 8.14
N THR A 80 9.16 -1.60 9.11
CA THR A 80 10.36 -2.45 9.01
C THR A 80 10.18 -3.83 9.65
N GLN A 81 9.04 -4.08 10.30
CA GLN A 81 8.71 -5.38 10.85
C GLN A 81 8.55 -6.43 9.72
N ASP A 82 8.98 -7.66 9.99
CA ASP A 82 8.90 -8.73 9.01
C ASP A 82 7.45 -9.16 8.76
N SER A 83 7.08 -9.17 7.48
CA SER A 83 5.79 -9.64 6.96
C SER A 83 5.93 -10.96 6.18
N SER A 84 7.14 -11.52 6.08
CA SER A 84 7.43 -12.67 5.23
C SER A 84 6.60 -13.90 5.56
N ILE A 85 6.38 -14.19 6.85
CA ILE A 85 5.58 -15.34 7.29
C ILE A 85 4.14 -15.22 6.78
N PHE A 86 3.54 -14.03 6.87
CA PHE A 86 2.17 -13.81 6.43
C PHE A 86 2.04 -13.96 4.91
N ILE A 87 2.91 -13.28 4.15
CA ILE A 87 2.86 -13.29 2.68
C ILE A 87 3.16 -14.68 2.10
N ARG A 88 4.09 -15.42 2.71
CA ARG A 88 4.47 -16.77 2.26
C ARG A 88 3.40 -17.83 2.52
N ARG A 89 2.37 -17.55 3.32
CA ARG A 89 1.23 -18.48 3.47
C ARG A 89 0.55 -18.77 2.12
N GLY A 90 0.54 -17.78 1.22
CA GLY A 90 -0.07 -17.93 -0.10
C GLY A 90 -1.53 -18.36 -0.04
N GLY A 91 -2.03 -18.93 -1.14
CA GLY A 91 -3.40 -19.42 -1.22
C GLY A 91 -4.41 -18.31 -1.54
N ARG A 92 -5.65 -18.49 -1.06
CA ARG A 92 -6.78 -17.60 -1.36
C ARG A 92 -7.43 -17.14 -0.06
N ILE A 93 -7.53 -15.82 0.12
CA ILE A 93 -8.34 -15.24 1.18
C ILE A 93 -9.82 -15.39 0.76
N PRO A 94 -10.67 -16.06 1.57
CA PRO A 94 -12.07 -16.25 1.25
C PRO A 94 -12.84 -14.92 1.29
N ALA A 95 -13.98 -14.88 0.60
CA ALA A 95 -14.84 -13.70 0.62
C ALA A 95 -15.35 -13.42 2.06
N PRO A 96 -15.51 -12.13 2.43
CA PRO A 96 -16.06 -11.79 3.74
C PRO A 96 -17.53 -12.21 3.86
N THR A 97 -17.98 -12.52 5.08
CA THR A 97 -19.37 -12.91 5.35
C THR A 97 -20.38 -11.80 5.00
N THR A 98 -19.95 -10.54 5.02
CA THR A 98 -20.75 -9.41 4.53
C THR A 98 -21.09 -9.52 3.04
N GLY A 99 -20.28 -10.22 2.25
CA GLY A 99 -20.56 -10.53 0.85
C GLY A 99 -21.62 -11.61 0.62
N ILE A 100 -22.14 -12.24 1.68
CA ILE A 100 -23.25 -13.23 1.62
C ILE A 100 -24.61 -12.52 1.70
N ARG A 101 -24.63 -11.20 1.92
CA ARG A 101 -25.86 -10.40 1.95
C ARG A 101 -26.23 -10.00 0.53
N ASN A 102 -27.02 -10.85 -0.12
CA ASN A 102 -27.95 -10.43 -1.17
C ASN A 102 -29.30 -10.10 -0.54
#